data_AF-A0A182UAK2-F1
#
_entry.id   AF-A0A182UAK2-F1
#
_cell.length_a   1.000
_cell.length_b   1.000
_cell.length_c   1.000
_cell.angle_alpha   90.00
_cell.angle_beta   90.00
_cell.angle_gamma   90.00
#
_symmetry.space_group_name_H-M   'P 1'
#
loop_
_entity.id
_entity.type
_entity.pdbx_description
1 polymer ?
#
loop_
_entity_poly.entity_id
_entity_poly.type
_entity_poly.pdbx_seq_one_letter_code
_entity_poly.pdbx_strand_id
1 'polypeptide(L)'
;MADKAKSAPQAVKKPAVAKPAAPKDAKPKEAGAKKVKRLPVVPESWLKIAKCKRGCKPNVLLQRRKLRAVRLLRRKQNLLRAMNYEKKYLKTERAVVEQARIAKEKGNIYIPAEPKVAFVIRIRGINKVAPKVRKVLQLFRLRQINNGTFIKLNKATKNMLRIAEPYITYGYPTLKSVRHLIYKRGFVKHRHSRIPITDNFVIERKLRGHRLQCVEDMVHHIYTGGACFKKVSNFLWPFKLNTPTGGWRKKNNHYVEGGDFGNREDKINELIQRMV
;
A
#
# COMPACT_ATOMS: atom_id res chain seq x y z
N MET A 1 -37.15 31.10 -48.63
CA MET A 1 -38.41 30.40 -48.33
C MET A 1 -38.25 29.59 -47.06
N ALA A 2 -39.11 29.91 -46.09
CA ALA A 2 -39.54 29.12 -44.93
C ALA A 2 -38.53 28.80 -43.81
N ASP A 3 -38.54 29.70 -42.83
CA ASP A 3 -38.32 29.48 -41.41
C ASP A 3 -38.90 28.16 -40.87
N LYS A 4 -38.15 27.48 -39.97
CA LYS A 4 -38.73 26.55 -39.00
C LYS A 4 -38.48 27.05 -37.58
N ALA A 5 -39.47 27.80 -37.10
CA ALA A 5 -39.60 28.24 -35.73
C ALA A 5 -39.74 27.06 -34.75
N LYS A 6 -39.07 27.20 -33.61
CA LYS A 6 -39.24 26.38 -32.40
C LYS A 6 -40.64 26.58 -31.84
N SER A 7 -41.41 25.51 -31.67
CA SER A 7 -42.61 25.49 -30.83
C SER A 7 -42.32 24.78 -29.51
N ALA A 8 -42.58 25.48 -28.41
CA ALA A 8 -42.48 24.97 -27.04
C ALA A 8 -43.70 24.08 -26.70
N PRO A 9 -43.53 22.98 -25.94
CA PRO A 9 -44.67 22.20 -25.48
C PRO A 9 -45.43 22.93 -24.35
N GLN A 10 -46.72 23.10 -24.59
CA GLN A 10 -47.69 23.78 -23.74
C GLN A 10 -47.89 23.06 -22.39
N ALA A 11 -48.04 23.88 -21.34
CA ALA A 11 -48.37 23.44 -20.00
C ALA A 11 -49.81 22.89 -19.95
N VAL A 12 -49.94 21.59 -19.67
CA VAL A 12 -51.22 20.94 -19.43
C VAL A 12 -51.76 21.38 -18.07
N LYS A 13 -52.80 22.24 -18.09
CA LYS A 13 -53.62 22.61 -16.93
C LYS A 13 -54.32 21.35 -16.39
N LYS A 14 -54.07 21.02 -15.12
CA LYS A 14 -54.87 20.02 -14.39
C LYS A 14 -56.25 20.62 -14.06
N PRO A 15 -57.35 19.89 -14.28
CA PRO A 15 -58.69 20.37 -13.98
C PRO A 15 -58.93 20.44 -12.47
N ALA A 16 -59.61 21.51 -12.05
CA ALA A 16 -60.08 21.72 -10.69
C ALA A 16 -61.13 20.66 -10.34
N VAL A 17 -60.87 19.86 -9.31
CA VAL A 17 -61.85 18.93 -8.75
C VAL A 17 -62.72 19.69 -7.76
N ALA A 18 -64.03 19.61 -8.00
CA ALA A 18 -65.10 20.23 -7.23
C ALA A 18 -65.10 19.80 -5.76
N LYS A 19 -65.40 20.76 -4.87
CA LYS A 19 -65.73 20.53 -3.46
C LYS A 19 -67.09 19.84 -3.36
N PRO A 20 -67.24 18.70 -2.66
CA PRO A 20 -68.54 18.22 -2.22
C PRO A 20 -68.97 18.96 -0.94
N ALA A 21 -70.26 19.27 -0.88
CA ALA A 21 -70.95 19.99 0.18
C ALA A 21 -70.91 19.26 1.54
N ALA A 22 -70.92 20.04 2.61
CA ALA A 22 -71.02 19.59 3.99
C ALA A 22 -72.42 19.04 4.31
N PRO A 23 -72.55 17.91 5.03
CA PRO A 23 -73.76 17.58 5.76
C PRO A 23 -73.74 18.17 7.17
N LYS A 24 -74.93 18.57 7.60
CA LYS A 24 -75.29 19.37 8.77
C LYS A 24 -74.98 18.70 10.12
N ASP A 25 -74.81 19.56 11.12
CA ASP A 25 -74.54 19.29 12.53
C ASP A 25 -75.46 18.25 13.19
N ALA A 26 -74.86 17.30 13.90
CA ALA A 26 -75.53 16.52 14.95
C ALA A 26 -74.65 16.53 16.22
N LYS A 27 -75.22 17.06 17.31
CA LYS A 27 -74.59 17.16 18.64
C LYS A 27 -74.44 15.78 19.34
N PRO A 28 -73.55 15.67 20.34
CA PRO A 28 -72.84 14.43 20.69
C PRO A 28 -73.60 13.53 21.67
N LYS A 29 -73.35 12.22 21.60
CA LYS A 29 -73.59 11.27 22.70
C LYS A 29 -72.26 10.65 23.13
N GLU A 30 -71.93 10.84 24.40
CA GLU A 30 -70.72 10.35 25.06
C GLU A 30 -70.79 8.84 25.38
N ALA A 31 -69.59 8.34 25.72
CA ALA A 31 -69.26 7.12 26.46
C ALA A 31 -68.97 5.84 25.64
N GLY A 32 -67.67 5.55 25.55
CA GLY A 32 -67.11 4.29 25.07
C GLY A 32 -65.60 4.40 24.83
N ALA A 33 -64.84 4.85 25.83
CA ALA A 33 -63.39 5.10 25.72
C ALA A 33 -62.59 3.80 25.51
N LYS A 34 -62.37 3.41 24.25
CA LYS A 34 -61.24 2.52 23.92
C LYS A 34 -59.95 3.32 24.13
N LYS A 35 -59.15 2.92 25.12
CA LYS A 35 -57.79 3.46 25.35
C LYS A 35 -56.95 3.29 24.08
N VAL A 36 -56.87 4.33 23.25
CA VAL A 36 -55.86 4.44 22.19
C VAL A 36 -54.53 4.57 22.92
N LYS A 37 -53.68 3.52 22.84
CA LYS A 37 -52.29 3.61 23.32
C LYS A 37 -51.64 4.80 22.61
N ARG A 38 -51.34 5.88 23.34
CA ARG A 38 -50.59 7.02 22.80
C ARG A 38 -49.25 6.50 22.31
N LEU A 39 -49.01 6.62 21.00
CA LEU A 39 -47.72 6.27 20.41
C LEU A 39 -46.61 7.09 21.10
N PRO A 40 -45.43 6.51 21.34
CA PRO A 40 -44.35 7.23 22.02
C PRO A 40 -43.99 8.48 21.23
N VAL A 41 -43.99 9.64 21.90
CA VAL A 41 -43.63 10.92 21.31
C VAL A 41 -42.14 10.89 21.00
N VAL A 42 -41.79 10.84 19.71
CA VAL A 42 -40.40 10.89 19.28
C VAL A 42 -39.87 12.29 19.55
N PRO A 43 -38.73 12.45 20.27
CA PRO A 43 -38.20 13.78 20.55
C PRO A 43 -37.84 14.53 19.26
N GLU A 44 -38.06 15.84 19.23
CA GLU A 44 -37.83 16.69 18.04
C GLU A 44 -36.38 16.64 17.52
N SER A 45 -35.42 16.43 18.41
CA SER A 45 -34.00 16.26 18.06
C SER A 45 -33.79 15.08 17.11
N TRP A 46 -34.46 13.95 17.35
CA TRP A 46 -34.40 12.77 16.49
C TRP A 46 -35.06 13.00 15.13
N LEU A 47 -36.16 13.76 15.08
CA LEU A 47 -36.82 14.14 13.82
C LEU A 47 -35.95 15.08 12.98
N LYS A 48 -35.27 16.05 13.60
CA LYS A 48 -34.31 16.96 12.94
C LYS A 48 -33.11 16.18 12.38
N ILE A 49 -32.55 15.23 13.14
CA ILE A 49 -31.48 14.33 12.67
C ILE A 49 -31.96 13.46 11.50
N ALA A 50 -33.17 12.91 11.57
CA ALA A 50 -33.72 12.07 10.50
C ALA A 50 -33.95 12.86 9.21
N LYS A 51 -34.47 14.09 9.30
CA LYS A 51 -34.64 15.01 8.16
C LYS A 51 -33.30 15.37 7.53
N CYS A 52 -32.29 15.71 8.34
CA CYS A 52 -30.93 15.98 7.88
C CYS A 52 -30.31 14.75 7.17
N LYS A 53 -30.42 13.55 7.77
CA LYS A 53 -29.97 12.30 7.13
C LYS A 53 -30.68 12.07 5.79
N ARG A 54 -32.00 12.28 5.70
CA ARG A 54 -32.77 12.13 4.45
C ARG A 54 -32.32 13.13 3.38
N GLY A 55 -32.06 14.39 3.75
CA GLY A 55 -31.54 15.42 2.82
C GLY A 55 -30.13 15.11 2.31
N CYS A 56 -29.26 14.54 3.16
CA CYS A 56 -27.88 14.20 2.77
C CYS A 56 -27.77 12.88 1.97
N LYS A 57 -28.74 11.96 2.07
CA LYS A 57 -28.74 10.66 1.37
C LYS A 57 -28.42 10.74 -0.14
N PRO A 58 -29.08 11.57 -0.96
CA PRO A 58 -28.79 11.63 -2.40
C PRO A 58 -27.34 12.02 -2.70
N ASN A 59 -26.81 13.01 -1.97
CA ASN A 59 -25.42 13.45 -2.11
C ASN A 59 -24.43 12.34 -1.71
N VAL A 60 -24.70 11.63 -0.62
CA VAL A 60 -23.89 10.48 -0.19
C VAL A 60 -23.92 9.35 -1.22
N LEU A 61 -25.09 9.05 -1.80
CA LEU A 61 -25.21 8.03 -2.86
C LEU A 61 -24.45 8.42 -4.12
N LEU A 62 -24.54 9.68 -4.54
CA LEU A 62 -23.81 10.22 -5.68
C LEU A 62 -22.29 10.19 -5.45
N GLN A 63 -21.82 10.58 -4.26
CA GLN A 63 -20.41 10.45 -3.87
C GLN A 63 -19.94 9.00 -3.86
N ARG A 64 -20.75 8.07 -3.34
CA ARG A 64 -20.45 6.62 -3.37
C ARG A 64 -20.32 6.10 -4.79
N ARG A 65 -21.23 6.50 -5.71
CA ARG A 65 -21.16 6.14 -7.14
C ARG A 65 -19.89 6.67 -7.79
N LYS A 66 -19.54 7.94 -7.56
CA LYS A 66 -18.29 8.56 -8.05
C LYS A 66 -17.05 7.82 -7.53
N LEU A 67 -16.98 7.55 -6.23
CA LEU A 67 -15.87 6.80 -5.62
C LEU A 67 -15.75 5.38 -6.18
N ARG A 68 -16.88 4.69 -6.41
CA ARG A 68 -16.90 3.36 -7.03
C ARG A 68 -16.35 3.40 -8.45
N ALA A 69 -16.76 4.38 -9.27
CA ALA A 69 -16.24 4.56 -10.62
C ALA A 69 -14.72 4.82 -10.62
N VAL A 70 -14.23 5.72 -9.75
CA VAL A 70 -12.80 6.01 -9.61
C VAL A 70 -12.02 4.76 -9.17
N ARG A 71 -12.54 3.98 -8.22
CA ARG A 71 -11.90 2.71 -7.78
C ARG A 71 -11.77 1.72 -8.93
N LEU A 72 -12.79 1.57 -9.77
CA LEU A 72 -12.76 0.68 -10.93
C LEU A 72 -11.73 1.14 -11.97
N LEU A 73 -11.69 2.44 -12.28
CA LEU A 73 -10.69 3.00 -13.19
C LEU A 73 -9.27 2.80 -12.67
N ARG A 74 -9.04 3.07 -11.38
CA ARG A 74 -7.74 2.85 -10.73
C ARG A 74 -7.34 1.38 -10.70
N ARG A 75 -8.29 0.46 -10.49
CA ARG A 75 -8.02 -0.98 -10.55
C ARG A 75 -7.52 -1.40 -11.93
N LYS A 76 -8.17 -0.94 -13.00
CA LYS A 76 -7.74 -1.19 -14.39
C LYS A 76 -6.33 -0.63 -14.64
N GLN A 77 -6.08 0.61 -14.23
CA GLN A 77 -4.76 1.25 -14.38
C GLN A 77 -3.65 0.49 -13.62
N ASN A 78 -3.90 0.09 -12.38
CA ASN A 78 -2.94 -0.65 -11.57
C ASN A 78 -2.62 -2.03 -12.16
N LEU A 79 -3.62 -2.69 -12.74
CA LEU A 79 -3.45 -3.99 -13.40
C LEU A 79 -2.58 -3.86 -14.66
N LEU A 80 -2.86 -2.86 -15.51
CA LEU A 80 -2.04 -2.58 -16.69
C LEU A 80 -0.58 -2.25 -16.32
N ARG A 81 -0.38 -1.47 -15.25
CA ARG A 81 0.96 -1.17 -14.73
C ARG A 81 1.69 -2.43 -14.25
N ALA A 82 1.02 -3.27 -13.47
CA ALA A 82 1.59 -4.53 -12.99
C ALA A 82 2.00 -5.44 -14.16
N MET A 83 1.15 -5.58 -15.17
CA MET A 83 1.46 -6.34 -16.40
C MET A 83 2.69 -5.77 -17.11
N ASN A 84 2.79 -4.44 -17.24
CA ASN A 84 3.93 -3.80 -17.86
C ASN A 84 5.24 -4.02 -17.08
N TYR A 85 5.20 -4.03 -15.75
CA TYR A 85 6.39 -4.35 -14.94
C TYR A 85 6.78 -5.82 -15.08
N GLU A 86 5.82 -6.74 -15.06
CA GLU A 86 6.09 -8.16 -15.26
C GLU A 86 6.75 -8.42 -16.61
N LYS A 87 6.21 -7.83 -17.69
CA LYS A 87 6.81 -7.89 -19.02
C LYS A 87 8.25 -7.35 -19.03
N LYS A 88 8.52 -6.28 -18.27
CA LYS A 88 9.88 -5.73 -18.13
C LYS A 88 10.81 -6.69 -17.39
N TYR A 89 10.37 -7.31 -16.30
CA TYR A 89 11.18 -8.27 -15.54
C TYR A 89 11.55 -9.49 -16.39
N LEU A 90 10.56 -10.09 -17.05
CA LEU A 90 10.79 -11.22 -17.96
C LEU A 90 11.75 -10.85 -19.08
N LYS A 91 11.60 -9.65 -19.68
CA LYS A 91 12.53 -9.17 -20.71
C LYS A 91 13.95 -9.01 -20.16
N THR A 92 14.11 -8.45 -18.96
CA THR A 92 15.44 -8.29 -18.35
C THR A 92 16.10 -9.61 -17.98
N GLU A 93 15.33 -10.57 -17.47
CA GLU A 93 15.85 -11.91 -17.14
C GLU A 93 16.29 -12.65 -18.41
N ARG A 94 15.44 -12.65 -19.45
CA ARG A 94 15.79 -13.23 -20.76
C ARG A 94 17.02 -12.58 -21.36
N ALA A 95 17.11 -11.25 -21.32
CA ALA A 95 18.27 -10.54 -21.85
C ALA A 95 19.58 -10.96 -21.16
N VAL A 96 19.59 -11.15 -19.84
CA VAL A 96 20.80 -11.62 -19.12
C VAL A 96 21.21 -13.01 -19.61
N VAL A 97 20.25 -13.93 -19.78
CA VAL A 97 20.51 -15.29 -20.26
C VAL A 97 20.98 -15.30 -21.72
N GLU A 98 20.34 -14.52 -22.58
CA GLU A 98 20.70 -14.40 -24.00
C GLU A 98 22.12 -13.83 -24.16
N GLN A 99 22.46 -12.77 -23.43
CA GLN A 99 23.81 -12.20 -23.46
C GLN A 99 24.88 -13.19 -23.00
N ALA A 100 24.59 -13.98 -21.96
CA ALA A 100 25.49 -15.05 -21.51
C ALA A 100 25.68 -16.14 -22.59
N ARG A 101 24.63 -16.51 -23.32
CA ARG A 101 24.70 -17.47 -24.43
C ARG A 101 25.52 -16.94 -25.61
N ILE A 102 25.24 -15.70 -26.04
CA ILE A 102 25.96 -15.05 -27.15
C ILE A 102 27.44 -14.91 -26.81
N ALA A 103 27.78 -14.54 -25.57
CA ALA A 103 29.17 -14.46 -25.14
C ALA A 103 29.85 -15.83 -25.23
N LYS A 104 29.21 -16.89 -24.72
CA LYS A 104 29.71 -18.26 -24.78
C LYS A 104 29.92 -18.75 -26.22
N GLU A 105 28.98 -18.47 -27.11
CA GLU A 105 29.07 -18.81 -28.55
C GLU A 105 30.27 -18.13 -29.23
N LYS A 106 30.54 -16.87 -28.86
CA LYS A 106 31.68 -16.10 -29.36
C LYS A 106 33.01 -16.42 -28.64
N GLY A 107 33.01 -17.32 -27.66
CA GLY A 107 34.18 -17.61 -26.82
C GLY A 107 34.54 -16.52 -25.80
N ASN A 108 33.67 -15.53 -25.59
CA ASN A 108 33.85 -14.43 -24.63
C ASN A 108 33.17 -14.74 -23.29
N ILE A 109 33.63 -14.09 -22.22
CA ILE A 109 33.03 -14.21 -20.87
C ILE A 109 32.05 -13.06 -20.63
N TYR A 110 30.79 -13.38 -20.31
CA TYR A 110 29.80 -12.39 -19.89
C TYR A 110 29.86 -12.18 -18.37
N ILE A 111 30.11 -10.92 -17.97
CA ILE A 111 30.07 -10.51 -16.56
C ILE A 111 28.73 -9.80 -16.31
N PRO A 112 27.87 -10.31 -15.42
CA PRO A 112 26.60 -9.68 -15.11
C PRO A 112 26.80 -8.35 -14.37
N ALA A 113 25.85 -7.44 -14.51
CA ALA A 113 25.89 -6.15 -13.84
C ALA A 113 25.83 -6.29 -12.31
N GLU A 114 26.60 -5.45 -11.60
CA GLU A 114 26.54 -5.41 -10.14
C GLU A 114 25.13 -5.10 -9.62
N PRO A 115 24.71 -5.73 -8.51
CA PRO A 115 23.42 -5.49 -7.88
C PRO A 115 23.34 -4.07 -7.30
N LYS A 116 22.17 -3.44 -7.46
CA LYS A 116 21.95 -2.04 -7.08
C LYS A 116 21.36 -1.86 -5.69
N VAL A 117 20.81 -2.92 -5.10
CA VAL A 117 20.05 -2.87 -3.85
C VAL A 117 20.40 -4.05 -2.97
N ALA A 118 20.58 -3.79 -1.68
CA ALA A 118 20.76 -4.80 -0.65
C ALA A 118 19.58 -4.78 0.33
N PHE A 119 19.24 -5.96 0.84
CA PHE A 119 18.41 -6.09 2.02
C PHE A 119 19.30 -6.37 3.22
N VAL A 120 19.15 -5.56 4.27
CA VAL A 120 20.02 -5.59 5.44
C VAL A 120 19.20 -5.91 6.67
N ILE A 121 19.62 -6.92 7.41
CA ILE A 121 18.95 -7.43 8.61
C ILE A 121 19.91 -7.28 9.78
N ARG A 122 19.41 -6.79 10.92
CA ARG A 122 20.20 -6.75 12.15
C ARG A 122 20.13 -8.07 12.90
N ILE A 123 21.28 -8.66 13.20
CA ILE A 123 21.37 -9.99 13.85
C ILE A 123 21.83 -9.93 15.32
N ARG A 124 22.58 -8.89 15.71
CA ARG A 124 23.12 -8.69 17.06
C ARG A 124 22.39 -7.58 17.83
N GLY A 125 22.41 -7.70 19.16
CA GLY A 125 21.77 -6.77 20.10
C GLY A 125 22.42 -5.38 20.19
N ILE A 126 21.95 -4.55 21.12
CA ILE A 126 22.42 -3.17 21.36
C ILE A 126 23.57 -3.10 22.37
N ASN A 127 23.84 -4.18 23.11
CA ASN A 127 24.83 -4.21 24.17
C ASN A 127 26.24 -4.31 23.59
N LYS A 128 27.20 -3.61 24.21
CA LYS A 128 28.62 -3.60 23.83
C LYS A 128 28.87 -3.23 22.36
N VAL A 129 28.05 -2.34 21.79
CA VAL A 129 28.22 -1.84 20.42
C VAL A 129 29.02 -0.54 20.43
N ALA A 130 30.10 -0.49 19.65
CA ALA A 130 30.90 0.73 19.48
C ALA A 130 30.04 1.90 18.98
N PRO A 131 30.30 3.15 19.43
CA PRO A 131 29.46 4.31 19.11
C PRO A 131 29.35 4.59 17.61
N LYS A 132 30.45 4.42 16.86
CA LYS A 132 30.47 4.55 15.39
C LYS A 132 29.49 3.59 14.73
N VAL A 133 29.53 2.30 15.11
CA VAL A 133 28.64 1.28 14.58
C VAL A 133 27.19 1.52 15.01
N ARG A 134 26.96 1.92 16.26
CA ARG A 134 25.64 2.27 16.77
C ARG A 134 25.01 3.39 15.94
N LYS A 135 25.78 4.41 15.56
CA LYS A 135 25.30 5.50 14.71
C LYS A 135 24.97 5.02 13.30
N VAL A 136 25.79 4.16 12.70
CA VAL A 136 25.50 3.55 11.38
C VAL A 136 24.19 2.75 11.40
N LEU A 137 23.99 1.91 12.41
CA LEU A 137 22.74 1.13 12.55
C LEU A 137 21.51 2.05 12.74
N GLN A 138 21.67 3.17 13.45
CA GLN A 138 20.60 4.18 13.58
C GLN A 138 20.28 4.85 12.24
N LEU A 139 21.29 5.20 11.43
CA LEU A 139 21.10 5.78 10.09
C LEU A 139 20.36 4.81 9.16
N PHE A 140 20.67 3.52 9.25
CA PHE A 140 19.93 2.46 8.55
C PHE A 140 18.56 2.15 9.15
N ARG A 141 18.19 2.75 10.28
CA ARG A 141 16.93 2.54 11.01
C ARG A 141 16.81 1.12 11.62
N LEU A 142 17.93 0.44 11.80
CA LEU A 142 18.04 -0.90 12.39
C LEU A 142 18.13 -0.83 13.91
N ARG A 143 17.02 -0.45 14.56
CA ARG A 143 16.97 -0.23 16.03
C ARG A 143 16.85 -1.50 16.86
N GLN A 144 16.10 -2.49 16.38
CA GLN A 144 15.82 -3.75 17.09
C GLN A 144 16.46 -4.92 16.33
N ILE A 145 16.68 -6.04 17.03
CA ILE A 145 17.12 -7.30 16.42
C ILE A 145 16.04 -7.77 15.43
N ASN A 146 16.46 -8.39 14.33
CA ASN A 146 15.63 -8.84 13.21
C ASN A 146 14.85 -7.72 12.51
N ASN A 147 15.24 -6.46 12.71
CA ASN A 147 14.78 -5.41 11.82
C ASN A 147 15.47 -5.55 10.46
N GLY A 148 14.69 -5.38 9.39
CA GLY A 148 15.15 -5.42 8.01
C GLY A 148 14.87 -4.10 7.27
N THR A 149 15.79 -3.65 6.42
CA THR A 149 15.60 -2.48 5.55
C THR A 149 16.25 -2.66 4.19
N PHE A 150 15.64 -2.10 3.14
CA PHE A 150 16.25 -1.98 1.82
C PHE A 150 17.18 -0.76 1.75
N ILE A 151 18.41 -0.98 1.28
CA ILE A 151 19.45 0.04 1.14
C ILE A 151 19.94 0.02 -0.31
N LYS A 152 20.03 1.20 -0.92
CA LYS A 152 20.64 1.35 -2.25
C LYS A 152 22.16 1.24 -2.14
N LEU A 153 22.77 0.43 -2.99
CA LEU A 153 24.20 0.18 -3.01
C LEU A 153 24.90 1.29 -3.79
N ASN A 154 25.64 2.11 -3.05
CA ASN A 154 26.55 3.16 -3.50
C ASN A 154 27.88 2.95 -2.77
N LYS A 155 29.00 3.53 -3.26
CA LYS A 155 30.30 3.44 -2.59
C LYS A 155 30.24 3.81 -1.09
N ALA A 156 29.52 4.88 -0.76
CA ALA A 156 29.32 5.32 0.62
C ALA A 156 28.55 4.29 1.47
N THR A 157 27.45 3.73 0.95
CA THR A 157 26.66 2.75 1.72
C THR A 157 27.40 1.42 1.85
N LYS A 158 28.17 0.98 0.83
CA LYS A 158 29.07 -0.18 0.94
C LYS A 158 30.08 0.00 2.09
N ASN A 159 30.71 1.17 2.21
CA ASN A 159 31.64 1.46 3.30
C ASN A 159 30.94 1.48 4.68
N MET A 160 29.74 2.05 4.77
CA MET A 160 28.95 2.00 6.00
C MET A 160 28.55 0.56 6.38
N LEU A 161 28.22 -0.28 5.40
CA LEU A 161 27.90 -1.69 5.64
C LEU A 161 29.11 -2.45 6.20
N ARG A 162 30.33 -2.22 5.67
CA ARG A 162 31.57 -2.79 6.20
C ARG A 162 31.83 -2.41 7.67
N ILE A 163 31.55 -1.17 8.07
CA ILE A 163 31.69 -0.73 9.47
C ILE A 163 30.71 -1.49 10.39
N ALA A 164 29.48 -1.73 9.91
CA ALA A 164 28.44 -2.39 10.69
C ALA A 164 28.42 -3.93 10.55
N GLU A 165 29.32 -4.48 9.74
CA GLU A 165 29.30 -5.85 9.24
C GLU A 165 29.14 -6.92 10.33
N PRO A 166 29.83 -6.85 11.48
CA PRO A 166 29.68 -7.86 12.54
C PRO A 166 28.29 -7.90 13.20
N TYR A 167 27.44 -6.89 12.97
CA TYR A 167 26.13 -6.74 13.61
C TYR A 167 24.96 -6.97 12.66
N ILE A 168 25.23 -7.04 11.36
CA ILE A 168 24.25 -7.16 10.30
C ILE A 168 24.54 -8.37 9.43
N THR A 169 23.50 -8.86 8.79
CA THR A 169 23.64 -9.72 7.63
C THR A 169 22.91 -9.10 6.46
N TYR A 170 23.50 -9.18 5.28
CA TYR A 170 22.92 -8.56 4.09
C TYR A 170 23.23 -9.35 2.83
N GLY A 171 22.46 -9.06 1.78
CA GLY A 171 22.65 -9.63 0.46
C GLY A 171 21.68 -9.02 -0.54
N TYR A 172 21.57 -9.64 -1.70
CA TYR A 172 20.82 -9.13 -2.84
C TYR A 172 19.44 -9.81 -2.92
N PRO A 173 18.34 -9.07 -2.65
CA PRO A 173 17.01 -9.66 -2.65
C PRO A 173 16.50 -9.87 -4.08
N THR A 174 15.95 -11.04 -4.36
CA THR A 174 15.23 -11.31 -5.61
C THR A 174 13.89 -10.58 -5.63
N LEU A 175 13.30 -10.41 -6.82
CA LEU A 175 11.97 -9.83 -6.98
C LEU A 175 10.92 -10.54 -6.10
N LYS A 176 10.98 -11.88 -6.04
CA LYS A 176 10.09 -12.70 -5.20
C LYS A 176 10.24 -12.35 -3.71
N SER A 177 11.48 -12.24 -3.21
CA SER A 177 11.74 -11.87 -1.81
C SER A 177 11.26 -10.46 -1.48
N VAL A 178 11.46 -9.49 -2.39
CA VAL A 178 10.97 -8.11 -2.22
C VAL A 178 9.44 -8.08 -2.16
N ARG A 179 8.75 -8.77 -3.08
CA ARG A 179 7.29 -8.90 -3.06
C ARG A 179 6.83 -9.51 -1.73
N HIS A 180 7.40 -10.64 -1.34
CA HIS A 180 6.99 -11.35 -0.13
C HIS A 180 7.14 -10.48 1.13
N LEU A 181 8.26 -9.77 1.26
CA LEU A 181 8.49 -8.82 2.37
C LEU A 181 7.45 -7.70 2.42
N ILE A 182 7.18 -7.06 1.28
CA ILE A 182 6.25 -5.91 1.23
C ILE A 182 4.81 -6.37 1.46
N TYR A 183 4.37 -7.48 0.85
CA TYR A 183 3.01 -7.98 1.02
C TYR A 183 2.75 -8.53 2.43
N LYS A 184 3.69 -9.28 3.01
CA LYS A 184 3.48 -9.95 4.31
C LYS A 184 3.84 -9.08 5.51
N ARG A 185 4.95 -8.35 5.43
CA ARG A 185 5.56 -7.61 6.56
C ARG A 185 5.59 -6.09 6.31
N GLY A 186 4.99 -5.60 5.23
CA GLY A 186 5.01 -4.20 4.84
C GLY A 186 4.12 -3.32 5.72
N PHE A 187 4.76 -2.33 6.36
CA PHE A 187 4.08 -1.24 7.04
C PHE A 187 4.59 0.08 6.50
N VAL A 188 3.72 1.08 6.48
CA VAL A 188 4.03 2.42 6.02
C VAL A 188 4.06 3.41 7.18
N LYS A 189 4.95 4.40 7.05
CA LYS A 189 5.06 5.52 7.98
C LYS A 189 4.07 6.61 7.54
N HIS A 190 3.02 6.86 8.31
CA HIS A 190 2.08 7.96 8.09
C HIS A 190 1.89 8.74 9.39
N ARG A 191 2.20 10.05 9.38
CA ARG A 191 2.15 10.92 10.58
C ARG A 191 2.82 10.30 11.82
N HIS A 192 4.02 9.73 11.64
CA HIS A 192 4.78 9.00 12.67
C HIS A 192 4.15 7.69 13.18
N SER A 193 2.94 7.36 12.76
CA SER A 193 2.29 6.08 13.03
C SER A 193 2.71 5.01 12.03
N ARG A 194 2.75 3.77 12.51
CA ARG A 194 3.01 2.56 11.73
C ARG A 194 1.66 1.97 11.30
N ILE A 195 1.34 2.05 10.01
CA ILE A 195 0.05 1.59 9.44
C ILE A 195 0.30 0.40 8.50
N PRO A 196 -0.47 -0.69 8.59
CA PRO A 196 -0.35 -1.81 7.65
C PRO A 196 -0.78 -1.40 6.23
N ILE A 197 -0.17 -2.02 5.22
CA ILE A 197 -0.57 -1.81 3.82
C ILE A 197 -1.79 -2.69 3.54
N THR A 198 -3.00 -2.17 3.76
CA THR A 198 -4.26 -2.85 3.42
C THR A 198 -4.75 -2.49 2.02
N ASP A 199 -4.65 -1.21 1.66
CA ASP A 199 -5.21 -0.66 0.44
C ASP A 199 -4.18 0.16 -0.35
N ASN A 200 -4.23 0.05 -1.68
CA ASN A 200 -3.43 0.88 -2.58
C ASN A 200 -3.67 2.39 -2.38
N PHE A 201 -4.84 2.80 -1.86
CA PHE A 201 -5.13 4.19 -1.55
C PHE A 201 -4.21 4.79 -0.48
N VAL A 202 -3.68 3.98 0.44
CA VAL A 202 -2.73 4.45 1.46
C VAL A 202 -1.41 4.90 0.80
N ILE A 203 -1.01 4.18 -0.25
CA ILE A 203 0.19 4.45 -1.05
C ILE A 203 -0.05 5.68 -1.93
N GLU A 204 -1.15 5.69 -2.69
CA GLU A 204 -1.50 6.81 -3.58
C GLU A 204 -1.56 8.13 -2.80
N ARG A 205 -2.24 8.18 -1.64
CA ARG A 205 -2.36 9.41 -0.85
C ARG A 205 -1.02 10.09 -0.52
N LYS A 206 0.04 9.31 -0.29
CA LYS A 206 1.35 9.85 0.10
C LYS A 206 2.34 9.96 -1.06
N LEU A 207 2.24 9.10 -2.06
CA LEU A 207 3.22 9.01 -3.15
C LEU A 207 2.68 9.39 -4.54
N ARG A 208 1.44 9.91 -4.64
CA ARG A 208 0.84 10.35 -5.91
C ARG A 208 1.69 11.40 -6.65
N GLY A 209 2.35 12.31 -5.93
CA GLY A 209 3.27 13.29 -6.53
C GLY A 209 4.48 12.69 -7.25
N HIS A 210 4.76 11.39 -7.01
CA HIS A 210 5.84 10.65 -7.65
C HIS A 210 5.34 9.60 -8.64
N ARG A 211 4.07 9.71 -9.08
CA ARG A 211 3.38 8.79 -10.00
C ARG A 211 3.24 7.36 -9.48
N LEU A 212 3.44 7.13 -8.17
CA LEU A 212 3.26 5.83 -7.52
C LEU A 212 1.83 5.69 -6.98
N GLN A 213 1.18 4.59 -7.32
CA GLN A 213 -0.24 4.34 -7.03
C GLN A 213 -0.47 3.03 -6.29
N CYS A 214 0.30 1.98 -6.59
CA CYS A 214 0.07 0.65 -6.04
C CYS A 214 1.30 0.06 -5.34
N VAL A 215 1.10 -1.09 -4.68
CA VAL A 215 2.19 -1.87 -4.05
C VAL A 215 3.22 -2.29 -5.10
N GLU A 216 2.79 -2.68 -6.30
CA GLU A 216 3.69 -3.16 -7.35
C GLU A 216 4.62 -2.04 -7.87
N ASP A 217 4.13 -0.80 -7.94
CA ASP A 217 4.98 0.37 -8.23
C ASP A 217 6.09 0.50 -7.17
N MET A 218 5.78 0.28 -5.88
CA MET A 218 6.78 0.32 -4.80
C MET A 218 7.81 -0.80 -4.92
N VAL A 219 7.34 -2.03 -5.17
CA VAL A 219 8.20 -3.21 -5.42
C VAL A 219 9.17 -2.90 -6.56
N HIS A 220 8.66 -2.37 -7.67
CA HIS A 220 9.47 -2.04 -8.84
C HIS A 220 10.57 -1.05 -8.54
N HIS A 221 10.24 0.05 -7.86
CA HIS A 221 11.24 1.06 -7.52
C HIS A 221 12.27 0.58 -6.49
N ILE A 222 11.87 -0.32 -5.58
CA ILE A 222 12.79 -0.95 -4.64
C ILE A 222 13.72 -1.93 -5.35
N TYR A 223 13.18 -2.82 -6.18
CA TYR A 223 13.98 -3.84 -6.86
C TYR A 223 14.97 -3.23 -7.86
N THR A 224 14.52 -2.26 -8.67
CA THR A 224 15.37 -1.62 -9.69
C THR A 224 16.34 -0.58 -9.13
N GLY A 225 16.14 -0.10 -7.90
CA GLY A 225 16.93 1.00 -7.33
C GLY A 225 16.68 2.36 -8.02
N GLY A 226 15.48 2.57 -8.58
CA GLY A 226 15.12 3.73 -9.39
C GLY A 226 15.14 5.09 -8.65
N ALA A 227 14.85 6.18 -9.37
CA ALA A 227 14.98 7.55 -8.84
C ALA A 227 14.19 7.81 -7.54
N CYS A 228 12.99 7.22 -7.40
CA CYS A 228 12.16 7.36 -6.20
C CYS A 228 12.53 6.42 -5.04
N PHE A 229 13.60 5.62 -5.14
CA PHE A 229 14.00 4.62 -4.14
C PHE A 229 14.09 5.22 -2.73
N LYS A 230 14.74 6.37 -2.57
CA LYS A 230 14.91 7.04 -1.27
C LYS A 230 13.56 7.36 -0.61
N LYS A 231 12.58 7.80 -1.40
CA LYS A 231 11.24 8.17 -0.92
C LYS A 231 10.43 6.94 -0.54
N VAL A 232 10.49 5.88 -1.36
CA VAL A 232 9.80 4.61 -1.09
C VAL A 232 10.40 3.90 0.13
N SER A 233 11.73 3.81 0.22
CA SER A 233 12.41 3.20 1.37
C SER A 233 12.13 3.96 2.67
N ASN A 234 12.09 5.30 2.65
CA ASN A 234 11.72 6.09 3.84
C ASN A 234 10.23 5.99 4.20
N PHE A 235 9.37 5.82 3.19
CA PHE A 235 7.93 5.59 3.41
C PHE A 235 7.65 4.25 4.07
N LEU A 236 8.41 3.20 3.70
CA LEU A 236 8.38 1.92 4.40
C LEU A 236 8.95 2.05 5.81
N TRP A 237 8.22 1.50 6.77
CA TRP A 237 8.74 1.25 8.10
C TRP A 237 9.75 0.08 8.04
N PRO A 238 10.82 0.07 8.85
CA PRO A 238 11.70 -1.10 8.95
C PRO A 238 10.90 -2.39 9.18
N PHE A 239 11.17 -3.41 8.37
CA PHE A 239 10.49 -4.69 8.48
C PHE A 239 10.81 -5.33 9.81
N LYS A 240 9.80 -5.74 10.57
CA LYS A 240 9.99 -6.54 11.78
C LYS A 240 9.87 -8.00 11.40
N LEU A 241 11.00 -8.69 11.32
CA LEU A 241 11.08 -10.10 10.92
C LEU A 241 11.09 -11.01 12.15
N ASN A 242 10.69 -12.26 11.96
CA ASN A 242 10.80 -13.28 13.00
C ASN A 242 12.24 -13.82 13.04
N THR A 243 12.59 -14.55 14.10
CA THR A 243 13.80 -15.38 14.09
C THR A 243 13.71 -16.42 12.97
N PRO A 244 14.81 -16.71 12.25
CA PRO A 244 14.78 -17.68 11.18
C PRO A 244 14.39 -19.06 11.71
N THR A 245 13.54 -19.78 10.96
CA THR A 245 13.26 -21.20 11.23
C THR A 245 14.57 -21.99 11.20
N GLY A 246 14.81 -22.80 12.23
CA GLY A 246 16.09 -23.50 12.45
C GLY A 246 17.19 -22.66 13.10
N GLY A 247 16.90 -21.41 13.47
CA GLY A 247 17.82 -20.54 14.20
C GLY A 247 18.98 -19.99 13.36
N TRP A 248 19.93 -19.39 14.06
CA TRP A 248 21.18 -18.87 13.49
C TRP A 248 22.27 -19.92 13.67
N ARG A 249 23.20 -20.04 12.72
CA ARG A 249 24.36 -20.94 12.81
C ARG A 249 25.33 -20.42 13.86
N LYS A 250 26.00 -19.30 13.58
CA LYS A 250 26.92 -18.60 14.50
C LYS A 250 26.93 -17.12 14.18
N LYS A 251 26.37 -16.30 15.07
CA LYS A 251 26.25 -14.84 14.88
C LYS A 251 27.57 -14.07 14.97
N ASN A 252 28.60 -14.68 15.55
CA ASN A 252 29.88 -14.03 15.85
C ASN A 252 30.93 -14.23 14.76
N ASN A 253 30.67 -15.05 13.75
CA ASN A 253 31.61 -15.36 12.66
C ASN A 253 31.06 -14.83 11.33
N HIS A 254 31.97 -14.52 10.41
CA HIS A 254 31.60 -14.04 9.09
C HIS A 254 30.94 -15.17 8.29
N TYR A 255 30.09 -14.84 7.31
CA TYR A 255 29.38 -15.83 6.50
C TYR A 255 30.32 -16.81 5.79
N VAL A 256 31.48 -16.33 5.32
CA VAL A 256 32.51 -17.15 4.64
C VAL A 256 33.11 -18.21 5.58
N GLU A 257 33.19 -17.93 6.88
CA GLU A 257 33.71 -18.85 7.91
C GLU A 257 32.62 -19.79 8.46
N GLY A 258 31.47 -19.87 7.78
CA GLY A 258 30.31 -20.65 8.24
C GLY A 258 29.44 -19.95 9.30
N GLY A 259 29.67 -18.65 9.55
CA GLY A 259 28.84 -17.83 10.42
C GLY A 259 27.63 -17.21 9.71
N ASP A 260 27.12 -16.12 10.27
CA ASP A 260 25.91 -15.44 9.78
C ASP A 260 26.08 -13.95 9.48
N PHE A 261 27.11 -13.28 9.99
CA PHE A 261 27.27 -11.84 9.75
C PHE A 261 27.92 -11.57 8.38
N GLY A 262 27.66 -10.40 7.81
CA GLY A 262 28.27 -9.97 6.54
C GLY A 262 27.45 -10.26 5.29
N ASN A 263 28.13 -10.19 4.14
CA ASN A 263 27.51 -10.35 2.83
C ASN A 263 27.33 -11.83 2.48
N ARG A 264 26.10 -12.24 2.22
CA ARG A 264 25.75 -13.59 1.76
C ARG A 264 25.15 -13.63 0.35
N GLU A 265 25.24 -12.51 -0.37
CA GLU A 265 24.80 -12.37 -1.76
C GLU A 265 23.38 -12.90 -1.99
N ASP A 266 23.18 -13.89 -2.86
CA ASP A 266 21.87 -14.45 -3.20
C ASP A 266 21.30 -15.37 -2.11
N LYS A 267 22.14 -15.90 -1.21
CA LYS A 267 21.71 -16.79 -0.12
C LYS A 267 20.94 -16.03 0.97
N ILE A 268 20.84 -14.70 0.87
CA ILE A 268 19.93 -13.90 1.68
C ILE A 268 18.47 -14.26 1.43
N ASN A 269 18.14 -14.72 0.22
CA ASN A 269 16.76 -15.01 -0.17
C ASN A 269 16.19 -16.19 0.62
N GLU A 270 17.00 -17.23 0.84
CA GLU A 270 16.65 -18.36 1.70
C GLU A 270 16.47 -17.93 3.16
N LEU A 271 17.33 -17.03 3.66
CA LEU A 271 17.16 -16.48 5.01
C LEU A 271 15.86 -15.69 5.14
N ILE A 272 15.56 -14.82 4.18
CA ILE A 272 14.33 -14.02 4.17
C ILE A 272 13.11 -14.94 4.20
N GLN A 273 13.10 -16.00 3.40
CA GLN A 273 11.99 -16.97 3.40
C GLN A 273 11.78 -17.65 4.75
N ARG A 274 12.85 -17.93 5.50
CA ARG A 274 12.77 -18.51 6.85
C ARG A 274 12.33 -17.50 7.94
N MET A 275 12.40 -16.19 7.67
CA MET A 275 12.10 -15.13 8.64
C MET A 275 10.76 -14.41 8.42
N VAL A 276 10.18 -14.54 7.22
CA VAL A 276 8.95 -13.83 6.80
C VAL A 276 7.69 -14.60 7.14
#